data_AF-A0A135W7K6-F1
#
_entry.id   AF-A0A135W7K6-F1
#
_cell.length_a   1.000
_cell.length_b   1.000
_cell.length_c   1.000
_cell.angle_alpha   90.00
_cell.angle_beta   90.00
_cell.angle_gamma   90.00
#
_symmetry.space_group_name_H-M   'P 1'
#
loop_
_entity.id
_entity.type
_entity.pdbx_description
1 polymer ?
#
loop_
_entity_poly.entity_id
_entity_poly.type
_entity_poly.pdbx_seq_one_letter_code
_entity_poly.pdbx_strand_id
1 'polypeptide(L)'
;MEQIMGLLLGTLNLFYPLLLGSVITFIYALIRRSSIPMLISAILLFPIAWFIGAHPPFPWAIFLPLIQVLLAIVFYLLNKRKVET
;
A
#
# COMPACT_ATOMS: atom_id res chain seq x y z
N MET A 1 -5.22 -16.72 5.13
CA MET A 1 -4.43 -15.46 5.12
C MET A 1 -3.11 -15.64 5.84
N GLU A 2 -3.09 -16.22 7.04
CA GLU A 2 -1.86 -16.43 7.83
C GLU A 2 -0.78 -17.29 7.14
N GLN A 3 -1.14 -18.36 6.42
CA GLN A 3 -0.15 -19.15 5.67
C GLN A 3 0.56 -18.36 4.56
N ILE A 4 -0.17 -17.50 3.83
CA ILE A 4 0.39 -16.67 2.76
C ILE A 4 1.29 -15.60 3.37
N MET A 5 0.85 -14.96 4.46
CA MET A 5 1.63 -13.96 5.17
C MET A 5 2.89 -14.55 5.83
N GLY A 6 2.78 -15.76 6.39
CA GLY A 6 3.90 -16.50 6.96
C GLY A 6 4.93 -16.91 5.90
N LEU A 7 4.50 -17.28 4.70
CA LEU A 7 5.40 -17.57 3.58
C LEU A 7 6.13 -16.30 3.10
N LEU A 8 5.39 -15.21 2.88
CA LEU A 8 5.92 -13.94 2.38
C LEU A 8 6.89 -13.29 3.36
N LEU A 9 6.51 -13.18 4.63
CA LEU A 9 7.27 -12.45 5.65
C LEU A 9 8.26 -13.33 6.40
N GLY A 10 7.97 -14.63 6.54
CA GLY A 10 8.84 -15.60 7.20
C GLY A 10 9.82 -16.24 6.22
N THR A 11 9.33 -17.18 5.40
CA THR A 11 10.19 -18.03 4.54
C THR A 11 10.96 -17.23 3.49
N LEU A 12 10.30 -16.27 2.83
CA LEU A 12 10.89 -15.46 1.77
C LEU A 12 11.55 -14.17 2.30
N ASN A 13 11.39 -13.87 3.59
CA ASN A 13 11.93 -12.68 4.26
C ASN A 13 11.67 -11.37 3.49
N LEU A 14 10.48 -11.24 2.87
CA LEU A 14 10.15 -10.14 1.97
C LEU A 14 9.72 -8.87 2.70
N PHE A 15 9.81 -8.81 4.02
CA PHE A 15 9.38 -7.65 4.80
C PHE A 15 10.02 -6.34 4.31
N TYR A 16 11.35 -6.27 4.27
CA TYR A 16 12.06 -5.07 3.81
C TYR A 16 11.91 -4.81 2.31
N PRO A 17 12.03 -5.81 1.41
CA PRO A 17 11.75 -5.61 -0.01
C PRO A 17 10.35 -5.05 -0.30
N LEU A 18 9.31 -5.60 0.34
CA LEU A 18 7.93 -5.12 0.18
C LEU A 18 7.77 -3.71 0.73
N LEU A 19 8.41 -3.40 1.86
CA LEU A 19 8.33 -2.08 2.49
C LEU A 19 8.98 -1.02 1.59
N LEU A 20 10.20 -1.28 1.12
CA LEU A 20 10.93 -0.40 0.22
C LEU A 20 10.17 -0.24 -1.10
N GLY A 21 9.70 -1.35 -1.69
CA GLY A 21 8.90 -1.33 -2.91
C GLY A 21 7.63 -0.50 -2.74
N SER A 22 6.91 -0.68 -1.63
CA SER A 22 5.74 0.12 -1.28
C SER A 22 6.07 1.61 -1.20
N VAL A 23 7.11 1.99 -0.46
CA VAL A 23 7.50 3.40 -0.26
C VAL A 23 7.93 4.06 -1.58
N ILE A 24 8.77 3.38 -2.38
CA ILE A 24 9.22 3.90 -3.67
C ILE A 24 8.02 4.08 -4.61
N THR A 25 7.13 3.09 -4.67
CA THR A 25 5.94 3.15 -5.52
C THR A 25 4.98 4.24 -5.04
N PHE A 26 4.85 4.44 -3.73
CA PHE A 26 4.05 5.50 -3.13
C PHE A 26 4.55 6.89 -3.53
N ILE A 27 5.85 7.14 -3.35
CA ILE A 27 6.48 8.42 -3.72
C ILE A 27 6.32 8.66 -5.22
N TYR A 28 6.56 7.65 -6.04
CA TYR A 28 6.36 7.72 -7.48
C TYR A 28 4.90 8.06 -7.84
N ALA A 29 3.93 7.44 -7.18
CA ALA A 29 2.51 7.68 -7.37
C ALA A 29 2.10 9.11 -7.00
N LEU A 30 2.66 9.65 -5.91
CA LEU A 30 2.45 11.03 -5.49
C LEU A 30 2.98 12.03 -6.52
N ILE A 31 4.21 11.82 -7.01
CA ILE A 31 4.84 12.70 -8.02
C ILE A 31 4.04 12.68 -9.33
N ARG A 32 3.64 11.49 -9.80
CA ARG A 32 2.89 11.32 -11.04
C ARG A 32 1.40 11.60 -10.89
N ARG A 33 0.90 11.83 -9.67
CA ARG A 33 -0.54 11.95 -9.33
C ARG A 33 -1.38 10.84 -9.99
N SER A 34 -0.87 9.61 -9.96
CA SER A 34 -1.46 8.48 -10.68
C SER A 34 -2.06 7.46 -9.71
N SER A 35 -3.31 7.07 -9.99
CA SER A 35 -4.08 6.14 -9.15
C SER A 35 -3.55 4.72 -9.19
N ILE A 36 -3.07 4.27 -10.36
CA ILE A 36 -2.59 2.89 -10.56
C ILE A 36 -1.38 2.59 -9.66
N PRO A 37 -0.26 3.34 -9.70
CA PRO A 37 0.88 3.09 -8.83
C PRO A 37 0.52 3.30 -7.35
N MET A 38 -0.46 4.16 -7.04
CA MET A 38 -0.95 4.32 -5.66
C MET A 38 -1.61 3.03 -5.15
N LEU A 39 -2.43 2.36 -5.98
CA LEU A 39 -3.02 1.06 -5.63
C LEU A 39 -1.97 -0.05 -5.51
N ILE A 40 -0.97 -0.04 -6.40
CA ILE A 40 0.13 -1.02 -6.35
C ILE A 40 0.88 -0.89 -5.02
N SER A 41 1.20 0.34 -4.60
CA SER A 41 1.79 0.60 -3.28
C SER A 41 0.93 0.04 -2.14
N ALA A 42 -0.40 0.17 -2.23
CA ALA A 42 -1.30 -0.26 -1.16
C ALA A 42 -1.29 -1.79 -1.01
N ILE A 43 -1.24 -2.49 -2.15
CA ILE A 43 -1.14 -3.95 -2.20
C ILE A 43 0.20 -4.42 -1.64
N LEU A 44 1.30 -3.75 -2.00
CA LEU A 44 2.64 -4.04 -1.47
C LEU A 44 2.73 -3.84 0.05
N LEU A 45 2.03 -2.83 0.58
CA LEU A 45 2.03 -2.54 2.01
C LEU A 45 1.13 -3.47 2.82
N PHE A 46 0.13 -4.08 2.19
CA PHE A 46 -0.90 -4.86 2.89
C PHE A 46 -0.34 -6.01 3.77
N PRO A 47 0.61 -6.85 3.31
CA PRO A 47 1.23 -7.88 4.14
C PRO A 47 1.91 -7.31 5.39
N ILE A 48 2.56 -6.16 5.24
CA ILE A 48 3.28 -5.48 6.33
C ILE A 48 2.28 -4.90 7.32
N ALA A 49 1.22 -4.26 6.84
CA ALA A 49 0.15 -3.71 7.68
C ALA A 49 -0.58 -4.80 8.48
N TRP A 50 -0.83 -5.96 7.86
CA TRP A 50 -1.38 -7.13 8.54
C TRP A 50 -0.44 -7.62 9.66
N PHE A 51 0.84 -7.76 9.36
CA PHE A 51 1.84 -8.21 10.33
C PHE A 51 1.98 -7.25 11.51
N ILE A 52 2.13 -5.95 11.25
CA ILE A 52 2.22 -4.93 12.31
C ILE A 52 0.92 -4.85 13.12
N GLY A 53 -0.24 -4.95 12.45
CA GLY A 53 -1.55 -4.93 13.10
C GLY A 53 -1.81 -6.15 13.99
N ALA A 54 -1.15 -7.27 13.73
CA ALA A 54 -1.21 -8.47 14.57
C ALA A 54 -0.35 -8.35 15.85
N HIS A 55 0.51 -7.33 15.98
CA HIS A 55 1.32 -7.08 17.16
C HIS A 55 0.67 -6.06 18.13
N PRO A 56 0.60 -6.36 19.44
CA PRO A 56 0.21 -5.39 20.46
C PRO A 56 1.40 -4.44 20.71
N PRO A 57 1.49 -3.31 19.98
CA PRO A 57 0.91 -2.02 20.41
C PRO A 57 0.20 -1.23 19.30
N PHE A 58 0.12 -1.74 18.07
CA PHE A 58 -0.32 -0.97 16.88
C PHE A 58 -1.43 -1.66 16.09
N PRO A 59 -2.57 -2.05 16.71
CA PRO A 59 -3.66 -2.72 15.99
C PRO A 59 -4.27 -1.86 14.88
N TRP A 60 -4.17 -0.53 15.00
CA TRP A 60 -4.60 0.43 13.98
C TRP A 60 -3.75 0.37 12.69
N ALA A 61 -2.56 -0.22 12.72
CA ALA A 61 -1.67 -0.28 11.55
C ALA A 61 -2.28 -1.07 10.37
N ILE A 62 -3.27 -1.94 10.64
CA ILE A 62 -4.02 -2.64 9.59
C ILE A 62 -4.73 -1.69 8.62
N PHE A 63 -5.03 -0.46 9.06
CA PHE A 63 -5.68 0.57 8.25
C PHE A 63 -4.71 1.40 7.40
N LEU A 64 -3.39 1.21 7.52
CA LEU A 64 -2.39 1.97 6.73
C LEU A 64 -2.61 1.89 5.21
N PRO A 65 -2.91 0.72 4.61
CA PRO A 65 -3.18 0.62 3.17
C PRO A 65 -4.42 1.41 2.75
N LEU A 66 -5.37 1.62 3.66
CA LEU A 66 -6.64 2.30 3.39
C LEU A 66 -6.42 3.78 3.02
N ILE A 67 -5.42 4.43 3.62
CA ILE A 67 -5.01 5.80 3.27
C ILE A 67 -4.56 5.86 1.80
N GLN A 68 -3.80 4.87 1.35
CA GLN A 68 -3.34 4.82 -0.04
C GLN A 68 -4.50 4.57 -1.01
N VAL A 69 -5.47 3.74 -0.63
CA VAL A 69 -6.70 3.55 -1.41
C VAL A 69 -7.49 4.85 -1.53
N LEU A 70 -7.67 5.60 -0.43
CA LEU A 70 -8.34 6.90 -0.46
C LEU A 70 -7.62 7.88 -1.39
N LEU A 71 -6.29 7.96 -1.30
CA LEU A 71 -5.49 8.80 -2.20
C LEU A 71 -5.61 8.36 -3.66
N ALA A 72 -5.67 7.06 -3.94
CA ALA A 72 -5.87 6.54 -5.29
C ALA A 72 -7.21 6.98 -5.87
N ILE A 73 -8.29 6.97 -5.07
CA ILE A 73 -9.61 7.47 -5.44
C ILE A 73 -9.56 8.97 -5.73
N VAL A 74 -8.92 9.75 -4.86
CA VAL A 74 -8.76 11.20 -5.07
C VAL A 74 -8.03 11.48 -6.39
N PHE A 75 -6.90 10.82 -6.64
CA PHE A 75 -6.18 10.97 -7.90
C PHE A 75 -7.00 10.54 -9.10
N TYR A 76 -7.84 9.51 -8.97
CA TYR A 76 -8.67 9.02 -10.06
C TYR A 76 -9.71 10.07 -10.45
N LEU A 77 -10.41 10.62 -9.45
CA LEU A 77 -11.41 11.67 -9.65
C LEU A 77 -10.80 12.95 -10.21
N LEU A 78 -9.63 13.36 -9.71
CA LEU A 78 -8.92 14.54 -10.22
C LEU A 78 -8.50 14.37 -11.67
N ASN A 79 -8.01 13.19 -12.05
CA ASN A 79 -7.56 12.93 -13.42
C ASN A 79 -8.74 12.83 -14.40
N LYS A 80 -9.88 12.27 -13.97
CA LYS A 80 -11.12 12.24 -14.77
C LYS A 80 -11.63 13.65 -15.10
N ARG A 81 -11.63 14.54 -14.10
CA ARG A 81 -12.04 15.96 -14.31
C ARG A 81 -11.15 16.70 -15.31
N LYS A 82 -9.86 16.36 -15.38
CA LYS A 82 -8.92 16.96 -16.34
C LYS A 82 -9.14 16.50 -17.78
N VAL A 83 -9.73 15.33 -17.99
CA VAL A 83 -10.04 14.79 -19.33
C VAL A 83 -11.35 15.36 -19.87
N GLU A 84 -12.27 15.78 -18.99
CA GLU A 84 -13.57 16.36 -19.35
C GLU A 84 -13.52 17.88 -19.62
N THR A 85 -12.39 18.55 -19.36
CA THR A 85 -12.12 19.97 -19.65
C THR A 85 -11.16 20.13 -20.83
#